data_AF-B6WBJ5-F1
#
_entry.id   AF-B6WBJ5-F1
#
_cell.length_a   1.000
_cell.length_b   1.000
_cell.length_c   1.000
_cell.angle_alpha   90.00
_cell.angle_beta   90.00
_cell.angle_gamma   90.00
#
_symmetry.space_group_name_H-M   'P 1'
#
loop_
_entity.id
_entity.type
_entity.pdbx_description
1 polymer ?
#
loop_
_entity_poly.entity_id
_entity_poly.type
_entity_poly.pdbx_seq_one_letter_code
_entity_poly.pdbx_strand_id
1 'polypeptide(L)'
;MASVEGGFMELARVMGENYADFKLVPLIGFILGLLVVLAEPAVFVLSEQVEEVTGGSIHKSSIMKALSLGVAFAVMLAMFRIKIEGFKLWMLIVPGFLLALIVSRNVPQLFVGIAFDSGGVASGPMTATFILAFCQGVAGNVADGFGVIAFVALMPVITIMIMGSFYKEAIEG
;
A
#
# COMPACT_ATOMS: atom_id res chain seq x y z
N MET A 1 -15.13 10.22 -19.13
CA MET A 1 -14.33 9.66 -18.02
C MET A 1 -15.06 8.54 -17.29
N ALA A 2 -16.37 8.64 -16.99
CA ALA A 2 -17.14 7.61 -16.29
C ALA A 2 -17.17 6.19 -16.92
N SER A 3 -17.15 6.04 -18.25
CA SER A 3 -17.18 4.69 -18.88
C SER A 3 -15.86 3.93 -18.81
N VAL A 4 -14.70 4.61 -18.80
CA VAL A 4 -13.39 3.94 -18.78
C VAL A 4 -13.07 3.49 -17.36
N GLU A 5 -13.31 4.35 -16.36
CA GLU A 5 -13.18 3.97 -14.94
C GLU A 5 -14.18 2.88 -14.55
N GLY A 6 -15.44 2.98 -15.03
CA GLY A 6 -16.44 1.94 -14.83
C GLY A 6 -16.02 0.60 -15.42
N GLY A 7 -15.56 0.57 -16.67
CA GLY A 7 -15.09 -0.67 -17.31
C GLY A 7 -13.86 -1.26 -16.65
N PHE A 8 -12.94 -0.42 -16.15
CA PHE A 8 -11.74 -0.86 -15.45
C PHE A 8 -12.04 -1.45 -14.06
N MET A 9 -12.94 -0.81 -13.30
CA MET A 9 -13.41 -1.34 -12.01
C MET A 9 -14.20 -2.63 -12.19
N GLU A 10 -15.05 -2.71 -13.22
CA GLU A 10 -15.83 -3.92 -13.51
C GLU A 10 -14.94 -5.10 -13.89
N LEU A 11 -13.92 -4.87 -14.73
CA LEU A 11 -12.89 -5.87 -15.02
C LEU A 11 -12.20 -6.38 -13.75
N ALA A 12 -11.75 -5.46 -12.89
CA ALA A 12 -11.08 -5.82 -11.64
C ALA A 12 -12.00 -6.65 -10.72
N ARG A 13 -13.28 -6.27 -10.62
CA ARG A 13 -14.28 -6.99 -9.83
C ARG A 13 -14.53 -8.40 -10.36
N VAL A 14 -14.74 -8.55 -11.67
CA VAL A 14 -14.92 -9.85 -12.32
C VAL A 14 -13.68 -10.74 -12.15
N MET A 15 -12.47 -10.17 -12.23
CA MET A 15 -11.24 -10.91 -11.90
C MET A 15 -11.27 -11.39 -10.44
N GLY A 16 -11.62 -10.52 -9.50
CA GLY A 16 -11.72 -10.87 -8.08
C GLY A 16 -12.71 -12.00 -7.81
N GLU A 17 -13.90 -11.93 -8.41
CA GLU A 17 -14.94 -12.96 -8.29
C GLU A 17 -14.46 -14.32 -8.81
N ASN A 18 -13.77 -14.35 -9.96
CA ASN A 18 -13.25 -15.58 -10.54
C ASN A 18 -12.11 -16.21 -9.73
N TYR A 19 -11.27 -15.40 -9.09
CA TYR A 19 -10.16 -15.88 -8.26
C TYR A 19 -10.52 -16.05 -6.79
N ALA A 20 -11.78 -15.80 -6.40
CA ALA A 20 -12.20 -15.82 -5.01
C ALA A 20 -11.84 -17.16 -4.35
N ASP A 21 -12.17 -18.30 -4.96
CA ASP A 21 -11.92 -19.62 -4.35
C ASP A 21 -10.49 -20.14 -4.54
N PHE A 22 -9.62 -19.37 -5.19
CA PHE A 22 -8.26 -19.80 -5.46
C PHE A 22 -7.38 -19.66 -4.21
N LYS A 23 -6.73 -20.75 -3.79
CA LYS A 23 -5.87 -20.78 -2.59
C LYS A 23 -4.69 -19.79 -2.66
N LEU A 24 -4.25 -19.43 -3.86
CA LEU A 24 -3.15 -18.49 -4.07
C LEU A 24 -3.63 -17.05 -4.28
N VAL A 25 -4.90 -16.72 -3.99
CA VAL A 25 -5.41 -15.34 -4.11
C VAL A 25 -4.57 -14.31 -3.32
N PRO A 26 -3.97 -14.61 -2.15
CA PRO A 26 -3.07 -13.66 -1.50
C PRO A 26 -1.81 -13.35 -2.33
N LEU A 27 -1.25 -14.34 -3.02
CA LEU A 27 -0.10 -14.15 -3.90
C LEU A 27 -0.48 -13.33 -5.15
N ILE A 28 -1.69 -13.55 -5.68
CA ILE A 28 -2.23 -12.71 -6.77
C ILE A 28 -2.35 -11.26 -6.26
N GLY A 29 -2.93 -11.05 -5.08
CA GLY A 29 -3.02 -9.75 -4.44
C GLY A 29 -1.66 -9.08 -4.25
N PHE A 30 -0.63 -9.83 -3.85
CA PHE A 30 0.74 -9.34 -3.74
C PHE A 30 1.26 -8.80 -5.07
N ILE A 31 1.14 -9.59 -6.14
CA ILE A 31 1.61 -9.20 -7.48
C ILE A 31 0.82 -7.98 -7.98
N LEU A 32 -0.50 -7.97 -7.80
CA LEU A 32 -1.33 -6.83 -8.19
C LEU A 32 -0.98 -5.55 -7.43
N GLY A 33 -0.75 -5.65 -6.11
CA GLY A 33 -0.32 -4.51 -5.31
C GLY A 33 1.03 -3.95 -5.78
N LEU A 34 1.97 -4.83 -6.14
CA LEU A 34 3.26 -4.43 -6.70
C LEU A 34 3.09 -3.69 -8.03
N LEU A 35 2.30 -4.24 -8.95
CA LEU A 35 2.08 -3.64 -10.27
C LEU A 35 1.32 -2.31 -10.21
N VAL A 36 0.33 -2.21 -9.32
CA VAL A 36 -0.49 -1.00 -9.18
C VAL A 36 0.34 0.18 -8.69
N VAL A 37 1.24 -0.02 -7.73
CA VAL A 37 2.13 1.06 -7.29
C VAL A 37 3.10 1.49 -8.39
N LEU A 38 3.64 0.54 -9.16
CA LEU A 38 4.50 0.86 -10.30
C LEU A 38 3.76 1.64 -11.39
N ALA A 39 2.45 1.44 -11.52
CA ALA A 39 1.58 2.13 -12.46
C ALA A 39 1.00 3.44 -11.92
N GLU A 40 1.13 3.74 -10.62
CA GLU A 40 0.53 4.90 -9.98
C GLU A 40 1.38 6.17 -10.20
N PRO A 41 0.91 7.15 -10.98
CA PRO A 41 1.66 8.37 -11.26
C PRO A 41 1.93 9.21 -10.01
N ALA A 42 1.01 9.20 -9.03
CA ALA A 42 1.21 9.98 -7.81
C ALA A 42 2.42 9.49 -7.00
N VAL A 43 2.67 8.18 -6.98
CA VAL A 43 3.85 7.57 -6.31
C VAL A 43 5.15 7.97 -7.01
N PHE A 44 5.12 8.06 -8.35
CA PHE A 44 6.27 8.53 -9.12
C PHE A 44 6.61 9.98 -8.79
N VAL A 45 5.61 10.87 -8.78
CA VAL A 45 5.78 12.29 -8.45
C VAL A 45 6.32 12.46 -7.03
N LEU A 46 5.77 11.73 -6.06
CA LEU A 46 6.28 11.76 -4.68
C LEU A 46 7.75 11.34 -4.62
N SER A 47 8.13 10.26 -5.31
CA SER A 47 9.50 9.75 -5.29
C SER A 47 10.49 10.75 -5.91
N GLU A 48 10.08 11.48 -6.94
CA GLU A 48 10.86 12.56 -7.56
C GLU A 48 11.01 13.76 -6.61
N GLN A 49 9.92 14.18 -5.97
CA GLN A 49 9.95 15.25 -4.96
C GLN A 49 10.89 14.92 -3.80
N VAL A 50 10.88 13.67 -3.32
CA VAL A 50 11.79 13.25 -2.25
C VAL A 50 13.25 13.28 -2.72
N GLU A 51 13.55 12.81 -3.92
CA GLU A 51 14.92 12.86 -4.46
C GLU A 51 15.41 14.32 -4.61
N GLU A 52 14.54 15.23 -5.06
CA GLU A 52 14.84 16.66 -5.20
C GLU A 52 15.11 17.34 -3.84
N VAL A 53 14.22 17.18 -2.86
CA VAL A 53 14.37 17.82 -1.53
C VAL A 53 15.53 17.24 -0.72
N THR A 54 15.98 16.04 -1.06
CA THR A 54 17.16 15.39 -0.43
C THR A 54 18.46 15.62 -1.18
N GLY A 55 18.45 16.39 -2.26
CA GLY A 55 19.64 16.64 -3.07
C GLY A 55 20.23 15.35 -3.66
N GLY A 56 19.39 14.35 -3.93
CA GLY A 56 19.79 13.05 -4.47
C GLY A 56 20.30 12.05 -3.44
N SER A 57 20.30 12.35 -2.13
CA SER A 57 20.74 11.38 -1.12
C SER A 57 19.81 10.18 -1.00
N ILE A 58 18.52 10.36 -1.31
CA ILE A 58 17.53 9.29 -1.41
C ILE A 58 17.08 9.16 -2.86
N HIS A 59 17.52 8.11 -3.55
CA HIS A 59 17.11 7.87 -4.93
C HIS A 59 15.64 7.51 -5.04
N LYS A 60 14.95 8.05 -6.06
CA LYS A 60 13.55 7.72 -6.36
C LYS A 60 13.29 6.21 -6.48
N SER A 61 14.25 5.47 -7.05
CA SER A 61 14.11 4.02 -7.23
C SER A 61 14.01 3.26 -5.90
N SER A 62 14.69 3.74 -4.86
CA SER A 62 14.64 3.13 -3.53
C SER A 62 13.26 3.31 -2.91
N ILE A 63 12.69 4.52 -3.03
CA ILE A 63 11.34 4.83 -2.53
C ILE A 63 10.29 4.03 -3.29
N MET A 64 10.34 4.04 -4.63
CA MET A 64 9.41 3.29 -5.46
C MET A 64 9.42 1.79 -5.12
N LYS A 65 10.60 1.18 -4.95
CA LYS A 65 10.73 -0.23 -4.56
C LYS A 65 10.16 -0.49 -3.17
N ALA A 66 10.48 0.38 -2.21
CA ALA A 66 9.98 0.28 -0.84
C ALA A 66 8.45 0.36 -0.80
N LEU A 67 7.87 1.38 -1.45
CA LEU A 67 6.42 1.56 -1.53
C LEU A 67 5.72 0.41 -2.26
N SER A 68 6.27 -0.02 -3.40
CA SER A 68 5.68 -1.14 -4.18
C SER A 68 5.64 -2.42 -3.35
N LEU A 69 6.71 -2.69 -2.60
CA LEU A 69 6.77 -3.87 -1.74
C LEU A 69 5.81 -3.74 -0.55
N GLY A 70 5.76 -2.57 0.10
CA GLY A 70 4.84 -2.31 1.22
C GLY A 70 3.37 -2.49 0.82
N VAL A 71 2.96 -1.95 -0.32
CA VAL A 71 1.59 -2.10 -0.83
C VAL A 71 1.31 -3.53 -1.30
N ALA A 72 2.27 -4.21 -1.92
CA ALA A 72 2.14 -5.63 -2.24
C ALA A 72 1.79 -6.46 -0.99
N PHE A 73 2.50 -6.23 0.12
CA PHE A 73 2.19 -6.87 1.40
C PHE A 73 0.83 -6.41 1.96
N ALA A 74 0.45 -5.14 1.82
CA ALA A 74 -0.87 -4.65 2.24
C ALA A 74 -2.01 -5.38 1.55
N VAL A 75 -1.94 -5.51 0.22
CA VAL A 75 -2.99 -6.18 -0.57
C VAL A 75 -3.01 -7.68 -0.25
N MET A 76 -1.84 -8.31 -0.07
CA MET A 76 -1.77 -9.70 0.37
C MET A 76 -2.43 -9.91 1.74
N LEU A 77 -2.17 -9.03 2.72
CA LEU A 77 -2.82 -9.07 4.03
C LEU A 77 -4.32 -8.80 3.94
N ALA A 78 -4.75 -7.94 3.03
CA ALA A 78 -6.17 -7.71 2.76
C ALA A 78 -6.86 -9.00 2.28
N MET A 79 -6.21 -9.78 1.41
CA MET A 79 -6.73 -11.08 0.97
C MET A 79 -6.85 -12.07 2.15
N PHE A 80 -5.84 -12.12 3.02
CA PHE A 80 -5.91 -12.93 4.24
C PHE A 80 -7.06 -12.48 5.15
N ARG A 81 -7.26 -11.17 5.31
CA ARG A 81 -8.37 -10.59 6.08
C ARG A 81 -9.74 -10.96 5.52
N ILE A 82 -9.89 -10.99 4.20
CA ILE A 82 -11.14 -11.39 3.55
C ILE A 82 -11.42 -12.88 3.73
N LYS A 83 -10.38 -13.72 3.72
CA LYS A 83 -10.51 -15.18 3.76
C LYS A 83 -10.56 -15.80 5.15
N ILE A 84 -9.91 -15.19 6.13
CA ILE A 84 -9.81 -15.73 7.48
C ILE A 84 -10.93 -15.13 8.32
N GLU A 85 -11.92 -15.95 8.66
CA GLU A 85 -13.01 -15.55 9.54
C GLU A 85 -12.47 -15.13 10.91
N GLY A 86 -12.97 -14.01 11.45
CA GLY A 86 -12.52 -13.45 12.72
C GLY A 86 -11.30 -12.52 12.62
N PHE A 87 -10.62 -12.43 11.48
CA PHE A 87 -9.55 -11.45 11.30
C PHE A 87 -10.13 -10.05 11.05
N LYS A 88 -10.25 -9.27 12.12
CA LYS A 88 -10.86 -7.93 12.06
C LYS A 88 -9.84 -6.88 11.66
N LEU A 89 -10.28 -5.88 10.88
CA LEU A 89 -9.44 -4.79 10.39
C LEU A 89 -8.63 -4.08 11.49
N TRP A 90 -9.26 -3.79 12.63
CA TRP A 90 -8.64 -3.06 13.74
C TRP A 90 -7.44 -3.80 14.35
N MET A 91 -7.37 -5.14 14.23
CA MET A 91 -6.29 -5.97 14.78
C MET A 91 -4.94 -5.69 14.12
N LEU A 92 -4.93 -5.10 12.92
CA LEU A 92 -3.71 -4.68 12.23
C LEU A 92 -3.58 -3.16 12.21
N ILE A 93 -4.68 -2.44 11.96
CA ILE A 93 -4.63 -0.97 11.82
C ILE A 93 -4.20 -0.29 13.12
N VAL A 94 -4.79 -0.66 14.26
CA VAL A 94 -4.48 -0.04 15.55
C VAL A 94 -3.03 -0.31 15.97
N PRO A 95 -2.56 -1.57 16.05
CA PRO A 95 -1.17 -1.82 16.44
C PRO A 95 -0.18 -1.33 15.39
N GLY A 96 -0.53 -1.35 14.10
CA GLY A 96 0.33 -0.85 13.04
C GLY A 96 0.60 0.64 13.16
N PHE A 97 -0.44 1.46 13.35
CA PHE A 97 -0.24 2.90 13.58
C PHE A 97 0.40 3.19 14.94
N LEU A 98 0.12 2.40 15.97
CA LEU A 98 0.80 2.55 17.25
C LEU A 98 2.31 2.28 17.11
N LEU A 99 2.68 1.22 16.39
CA LEU A 99 4.06 0.90 16.07
C LEU A 99 4.69 2.03 15.25
N ALA A 100 3.97 2.58 14.27
CA ALA A 100 4.42 3.73 13.50
C ALA A 100 4.78 4.94 14.38
N LEU A 101 3.90 5.29 15.32
CA LEU A 101 4.13 6.40 16.24
C LEU A 101 5.28 6.14 17.23
N ILE A 102 5.54 4.88 17.57
CA ILE A 102 6.69 4.52 18.42
C ILE A 102 7.98 4.65 17.61
N VAL A 103 8.03 4.07 16.41
CA VAL A 103 9.20 4.10 15.53
C VAL A 103 9.53 5.51 15.06
N SER A 104 8.52 6.38 14.87
CA SER A 104 8.74 7.76 14.44
C SER A 104 9.60 8.59 15.39
N ARG A 105 9.73 8.20 16.66
CA ARG A 105 10.62 8.87 17.62
C ARG A 105 12.10 8.64 17.31
N ASN A 106 12.41 7.55 16.61
CA ASN A 106 13.77 7.13 16.32
C ASN A 106 14.19 7.44 14.88
N VAL A 107 13.24 7.81 14.01
CA VAL A 107 13.44 8.07 12.58
C VAL A 107 13.54 9.58 12.32
N PRO A 108 14.39 10.06 11.38
CA PRO A 108 14.48 11.48 11.06
C PRO A 108 13.13 12.06 10.62
N GLN A 109 12.85 13.30 11.01
CA GLN A 109 11.55 13.95 10.78
C GLN A 109 11.17 14.01 9.29
N LEU A 110 12.16 14.10 8.40
CA LEU A 110 11.98 14.00 6.95
C LEU A 110 11.31 12.67 6.55
N PHE A 111 11.86 11.53 7.01
CA PHE A 111 11.30 10.21 6.71
C PHE A 111 9.92 9.99 7.34
N VAL A 112 9.67 10.57 8.52
CA VAL A 112 8.32 10.57 9.12
C VAL A 112 7.34 11.31 8.21
N GLY A 113 7.70 12.49 7.71
CA GLY A 113 6.87 13.24 6.76
C GLY A 113 6.59 12.44 5.48
N ILE A 114 7.64 11.87 4.86
CA ILE A 114 7.51 11.05 3.66
C ILE A 114 6.62 9.84 3.92
N ALA A 115 6.76 9.17 5.07
CA ALA A 115 5.99 7.98 5.42
C ALA A 115 4.49 8.26 5.43
N PHE A 116 4.06 9.33 6.10
CA PHE A 116 2.64 9.68 6.20
C PHE A 116 2.06 10.22 4.88
N ASP A 117 2.85 10.94 4.08
CA ASP A 117 2.42 11.38 2.74
C ASP A 117 2.29 10.19 1.78
N SER A 118 3.25 9.26 1.83
CA SER A 118 3.26 8.03 1.04
C SER A 118 2.03 7.16 1.29
N GLY A 119 1.50 7.13 2.51
CA GLY A 119 0.27 6.39 2.83
C GLY A 119 -0.94 6.91 2.05
N GLY A 120 -1.08 8.23 1.96
CA GLY A 120 -2.13 8.86 1.15
C GLY A 120 -1.92 8.64 -0.34
N VAL A 121 -0.68 8.85 -0.80
CA VAL A 121 -0.31 8.73 -2.22
C VAL A 121 -0.46 7.29 -2.75
N ALA A 122 -0.07 6.28 -1.97
CA ALA A 122 -0.21 4.88 -2.34
C ALA A 122 -1.68 4.42 -2.40
N SER A 123 -2.57 5.08 -1.65
CA SER A 123 -4.02 4.90 -1.75
C SER A 123 -4.66 5.68 -2.91
N GLY A 124 -3.84 6.10 -3.88
CA GLY A 124 -4.23 6.89 -5.03
C GLY A 124 -5.23 6.23 -5.98
N PRO A 125 -5.54 6.91 -7.10
CA PRO A 125 -6.63 6.52 -8.00
C PRO A 125 -6.53 5.08 -8.52
N MET A 126 -5.33 4.55 -8.79
CA MET A 126 -5.18 3.18 -9.29
C MET A 126 -5.53 2.15 -8.21
N THR A 127 -5.14 2.39 -6.96
CA THR A 127 -5.52 1.53 -5.83
C THR A 127 -7.02 1.64 -5.53
N ALA A 128 -7.54 2.87 -5.48
CA ALA A 128 -8.92 3.15 -5.15
C ALA A 128 -9.91 2.59 -6.19
N THR A 129 -9.49 2.45 -7.45
CA THR A 129 -10.30 1.86 -8.51
C THR A 129 -10.05 0.36 -8.66
N PHE A 130 -8.82 -0.05 -8.97
CA PHE A 130 -8.52 -1.43 -9.34
C PHE A 130 -8.44 -2.37 -8.13
N ILE A 131 -7.57 -2.05 -7.17
CA ILE A 131 -7.34 -2.92 -6.01
C ILE A 131 -8.60 -3.04 -5.17
N LEU A 132 -9.29 -1.93 -4.93
CA LEU A 132 -10.55 -1.94 -4.19
C LEU A 132 -11.60 -2.82 -4.89
N ALA A 133 -11.84 -2.62 -6.19
CA ALA A 133 -12.83 -3.40 -6.93
C ALA A 133 -12.46 -4.89 -6.99
N PHE A 134 -11.17 -5.22 -7.16
CA PHE A 134 -10.68 -6.60 -7.08
C PHE A 134 -10.96 -7.22 -5.71
N CYS A 135 -10.65 -6.50 -4.62
CA CYS A 135 -10.90 -6.99 -3.26
C CYS A 135 -12.39 -7.18 -2.98
N GLN A 136 -13.24 -6.29 -3.48
CA GLN A 136 -14.70 -6.43 -3.38
C GLN A 136 -15.20 -7.66 -4.14
N GLY A 137 -14.64 -7.94 -5.32
CA GLY A 137 -14.95 -9.16 -6.07
C GLY A 137 -14.57 -10.43 -5.31
N VAL A 138 -13.37 -10.47 -4.72
CA VAL A 138 -12.90 -11.61 -3.90
C VAL A 138 -13.77 -11.80 -2.65
N ALA A 139 -14.22 -10.70 -2.03
CA ALA A 139 -15.04 -10.71 -0.83
C ALA A 139 -16.53 -11.00 -1.09
N GLY A 140 -17.01 -10.77 -2.31
CA GLY A 140 -18.42 -10.84 -2.69
C GLY A 140 -19.30 -9.74 -2.05
N ASN A 141 -18.70 -8.80 -1.30
CA ASN A 141 -19.41 -7.68 -0.69
C ASN A 141 -18.50 -6.45 -0.52
N VAL A 142 -19.13 -5.27 -0.48
CA VAL A 142 -18.42 -3.98 -0.43
C VAL A 142 -17.70 -3.78 0.91
N ALA A 143 -18.33 -4.14 2.02
CA ALA A 143 -17.83 -3.87 3.37
C ALA A 143 -16.52 -4.62 3.66
N ASP A 144 -16.42 -5.87 3.24
CA ASP A 144 -15.23 -6.68 3.45
C ASP A 144 -14.10 -6.35 2.47
N GLY A 145 -14.43 -5.94 1.26
CA GLY A 145 -13.43 -5.44 0.30
C GLY A 145 -12.82 -4.10 0.70
N PHE A 146 -13.60 -3.21 1.34
CA PHE A 146 -13.17 -1.84 1.65
C PHE A 146 -11.96 -1.74 2.58
N GLY A 147 -11.76 -2.73 3.46
CA GLY A 147 -10.65 -2.76 4.42
C GLY A 147 -9.25 -2.69 3.79
N VAL A 148 -9.11 -3.01 2.49
CA VAL A 148 -7.83 -2.89 1.77
C VAL A 148 -7.26 -1.48 1.78
N ILE A 149 -8.11 -0.44 1.70
CA ILE A 149 -7.66 0.96 1.66
C ILE A 149 -6.90 1.32 2.94
N ALA A 150 -7.37 0.83 4.09
CA ALA A 150 -6.69 1.07 5.36
C ALA A 150 -5.33 0.35 5.43
N PHE A 151 -5.21 -0.86 4.85
CA PHE A 151 -3.92 -1.55 4.76
C PHE A 151 -2.94 -0.82 3.83
N VAL A 152 -3.42 -0.36 2.68
CA VAL A 152 -2.61 0.38 1.71
C VAL A 152 -2.22 1.76 2.24
N ALA A 153 -3.00 2.36 3.14
CA ALA A 153 -2.59 3.57 3.84
C ALA A 153 -1.52 3.29 4.92
N LEU A 154 -1.62 2.17 5.64
CA LEU A 154 -0.74 1.86 6.77
C LEU A 154 0.64 1.33 6.33
N MET A 155 0.69 0.37 5.40
CA MET A 155 1.95 -0.32 5.08
C MET A 155 3.04 0.60 4.51
N PRO A 156 2.75 1.53 3.58
CA PRO A 156 3.73 2.52 3.13
C PRO A 156 4.35 3.30 4.28
N VAL A 157 3.55 3.68 5.29
CA VAL A 157 4.04 4.39 6.48
C VAL A 157 5.09 3.51 7.16
N ILE A 158 4.74 2.27 7.49
CA ILE A 158 5.66 1.30 8.14
C ILE A 158 6.92 1.08 7.29
N THR A 159 6.77 0.83 5.99
CA THR A 159 7.89 0.51 5.11
C THR A 159 8.86 1.70 4.95
N ILE A 160 8.37 2.93 4.83
CA ILE A 160 9.22 4.12 4.75
C ILE A 160 9.89 4.43 6.10
N MET A 161 9.21 4.21 7.23
CA MET A 161 9.88 4.38 8.53
C MET A 161 11.00 3.36 8.74
N ILE A 162 10.80 2.11 8.32
CA ILE A 162 11.86 1.08 8.34
C ILE A 162 13.02 1.50 7.42
N MET A 163 12.72 2.00 6.21
CA MET A 163 13.76 2.54 5.34
C MET A 163 14.51 3.70 6.03
N GLY A 164 13.80 4.61 6.67
CA GLY A 164 14.36 5.75 7.39
C GLY A 164 15.24 5.38 8.58
N SER A 165 14.94 4.29 9.29
CA SER A 165 15.81 3.82 10.39
C SER A 165 17.17 3.33 9.87
N PHE A 166 17.21 2.64 8.73
CA PHE A 166 18.48 2.20 8.12
C PHE A 166 19.31 3.39 7.60
N TYR A 167 18.66 4.43 7.07
CA TYR A 167 19.38 5.64 6.63
C TYR A 167 19.94 6.46 7.80
N LYS A 168 19.28 6.44 8.96
CA LYS A 168 19.82 7.08 10.17
C LYS A 168 21.09 6.39 10.65
N GLU A 169 21.09 5.07 10.72
CA GLU A 169 22.26 4.29 11.14
C GLU A 169 23.47 4.53 10.22
N ALA A 170 23.25 4.80 8.93
CA ALA A 170 24.30 5.14 7.98
C ALA A 170 24.86 6.57 8.10
N ILE A 171 24.17 7.47 8.82
CA ILE A 171 24.57 8.87 9.01
C ILE A 171 25.18 9.11 10.40
N GLU A 172 24.76 8.34 11.41
CA GLU A 172 25.22 8.46 12.80
C GLU A 172 26.27 7.41 13.22
N GLY A 173 26.55 6.40 12.38
CA GLY A 173 27.57 5.36 12.61
C GLY A 173 28.89 5.65 11.90
#